data_AF-A0A373RY36-F1
#
_entry.id   AF-A0A373RY36-F1
#
_cell.length_a   1.000
_cell.length_b   1.000
_cell.length_c   1.000
_cell.angle_alpha   90.00
_cell.angle_beta   90.00
_cell.angle_gamma   90.00
#
_symmetry.space_group_name_H-M   'P 1'
#
loop_
_entity.id
_entity.type
_entity.pdbx_description
1 polymer ?
#
loop_
_entity_poly.entity_id
_entity_poly.type
_entity_poly.pdbx_seq_one_letter_code
_entity_poly.pdbx_strand_id
1 'polypeptide(L)'
;MGSDKSFDTLLNKYNILLAQTRDLKEQLKNSQEKNQQLLSKFDVVEKNVRELCEDILAKDPKEMKLGIEYSWDKIELLELIRKSKSAFHVYISARKDILERMADLCEERGNQIESLKLQIQKLLEEPTARTLTMEELEKRCNEVKEKEEMMTKLSPKMQEKVASGKIELIETEANDPVINEEMDVVVDAEDMEDELIRKKLMSSSIPGTDHRRTFQAAKSKRKERANKYALEDYDDTLKQLSDEDKMLIRIIGTKGYSLYSDIYTEISKEMPEITNGKTRSSLKFLVGCQILQEEKVKVKTTISFFYFSIKGSRIFEILFQEKPIMSMAEKLIAEHDNLVHGYGIFLTAEILKENERFRNVNIWNRKHPLKIREGMSYIPDIICTTLDGKQMYIEYECGNHTQTNFNGKCNKMLNFTNTLNFIVPNRKGEEIINSQVRKWIDNKGIEALNYVKIRVTSAAIIKDVNLLEDSSWHFVYNLSKREIPEVN
;
A
#
# COMPACT_ATOMS: atom_id res chain seq x y z
N MET A 1 -83.77 -32.30 -2.35
CA MET A 1 -82.64 -31.55 -2.95
C MET A 1 -81.58 -31.22 -1.87
N GLY A 2 -80.93 -32.23 -1.28
CA GLY A 2 -79.98 -32.05 -0.16
C GLY A 2 -78.66 -32.82 -0.27
N SER A 3 -78.47 -33.62 -1.32
CA SER A 3 -77.26 -34.43 -1.53
C SER A 3 -76.16 -33.71 -2.31
N ASP A 4 -76.51 -32.82 -3.23
CA ASP A 4 -75.54 -32.24 -4.18
C ASP A 4 -74.60 -31.22 -3.53
N LYS A 5 -75.10 -30.36 -2.63
CA LYS A 5 -74.26 -29.36 -1.94
C LYS A 5 -73.17 -29.99 -1.05
N SER A 6 -73.45 -31.13 -0.43
CA SER A 6 -72.47 -31.84 0.40
C SER A 6 -71.40 -32.51 -0.45
N PHE A 7 -71.81 -33.05 -1.61
CA PHE A 7 -70.89 -33.66 -2.57
C PHE A 7 -69.95 -32.61 -3.18
N ASP A 8 -70.48 -31.46 -3.62
CA ASP A 8 -69.67 -30.38 -4.21
C ASP A 8 -68.66 -29.79 -3.21
N THR A 9 -69.05 -29.69 -1.93
CA THR A 9 -68.14 -29.22 -0.88
C THR A 9 -66.99 -30.21 -0.65
N LEU A 10 -67.28 -31.51 -0.68
CA LEU A 10 -66.26 -32.55 -0.51
C LEU A 10 -65.35 -32.64 -1.74
N LEU A 11 -65.89 -32.52 -2.94
CA LEU A 11 -65.15 -32.47 -4.19
C LEU A 11 -64.19 -31.28 -4.24
N ASN A 12 -64.62 -30.10 -3.79
CA ASN A 12 -63.75 -28.92 -3.69
C ASN A 12 -62.61 -29.12 -2.69
N LYS A 13 -62.88 -29.69 -1.51
CA LYS A 13 -61.83 -30.02 -0.53
C LYS A 13 -60.83 -31.04 -1.09
N TYR A 14 -61.31 -32.06 -1.79
CA TYR A 14 -60.47 -33.04 -2.47
C TYR A 14 -59.57 -32.38 -3.52
N ASN A 15 -60.13 -31.52 -4.37
CA ASN A 15 -59.37 -30.80 -5.40
C ASN A 15 -58.30 -29.87 -4.79
N ILE A 16 -58.61 -29.19 -3.67
CA ILE A 16 -57.63 -28.35 -2.94
C ILE A 16 -56.50 -29.20 -2.37
N LEU A 17 -56.81 -30.32 -1.71
CA LEU A 17 -55.79 -31.23 -1.18
C LEU A 17 -54.92 -31.85 -2.28
N LEU A 18 -55.52 -32.16 -3.43
CA LEU A 18 -54.82 -32.70 -4.59
C LEU A 18 -53.89 -31.66 -5.21
N ALA A 19 -54.31 -30.38 -5.25
CA ALA A 19 -53.46 -29.27 -5.67
C ALA A 19 -52.29 -29.05 -4.69
N GLN A 20 -52.54 -29.04 -3.37
CA GLN A 20 -51.49 -28.92 -2.35
C GLN A 20 -50.50 -30.09 -2.40
N THR A 21 -50.98 -31.30 -2.63
CA THR A 21 -50.12 -32.48 -2.77
C THR A 21 -49.23 -32.39 -4.02
N ARG A 22 -49.75 -31.83 -5.11
CA ARG A 22 -48.97 -31.60 -6.34
C ARG A 22 -47.89 -30.52 -6.11
N ASP A 23 -48.26 -29.42 -5.49
CA ASP A 23 -47.33 -28.33 -5.15
C ASP A 23 -46.20 -28.82 -4.22
N LEU A 24 -46.51 -29.56 -3.16
CA LEU A 24 -45.50 -30.15 -2.26
C LEU A 24 -44.57 -31.14 -2.98
N LYS A 25 -45.09 -31.93 -3.93
CA LYS A 25 -44.25 -32.83 -4.75
C LYS A 25 -43.31 -32.05 -5.66
N GLU A 26 -43.77 -30.95 -6.23
CA GLU A 26 -42.96 -30.07 -7.07
C GLU A 26 -41.87 -29.37 -6.24
N GLN A 27 -42.20 -28.87 -5.05
CA GLN A 27 -41.23 -28.31 -4.12
C GLN A 27 -40.17 -29.32 -3.69
N LEU A 28 -40.57 -30.57 -3.39
CA LEU A 28 -39.64 -31.65 -3.05
C LEU A 28 -38.68 -31.95 -4.20
N LYS A 29 -39.20 -32.05 -5.43
CA LYS A 29 -38.40 -32.26 -6.64
C LYS A 29 -37.40 -31.12 -6.85
N ASN A 30 -37.86 -29.87 -6.74
CA ASN A 30 -37.01 -28.69 -6.87
C ASN A 30 -35.90 -28.66 -5.80
N SER A 31 -36.21 -29.08 -4.56
CA SER A 31 -35.21 -29.18 -3.49
C SER A 31 -34.19 -30.29 -3.76
N GLN A 32 -34.60 -31.43 -4.29
CA GLN A 32 -33.70 -32.53 -4.65
C GLN A 32 -32.74 -32.13 -5.77
N GLU A 33 -33.23 -31.47 -6.81
CA GLU A 33 -32.41 -30.95 -7.90
C GLU A 33 -31.40 -29.91 -7.40
N LYS A 34 -31.81 -28.98 -6.52
CA LYS A 34 -30.89 -28.02 -5.88
C LYS A 34 -29.82 -28.72 -5.04
N ASN A 35 -30.18 -29.75 -4.27
CA ASN A 35 -29.22 -30.49 -3.47
C ASN A 35 -28.21 -31.25 -4.33
N GLN A 36 -28.65 -31.85 -5.45
CA GLN A 36 -27.71 -32.47 -6.40
C GLN A 36 -26.75 -31.46 -7.03
N GLN A 37 -27.25 -30.26 -7.37
CA GLN A 37 -26.39 -29.16 -7.85
C GLN A 37 -25.40 -28.66 -6.78
N LEU A 38 -25.78 -28.70 -5.51
CA LEU A 38 -24.88 -28.35 -4.40
C LEU A 38 -23.80 -29.41 -4.19
N LEU A 39 -24.16 -30.69 -4.25
CA LEU A 39 -23.22 -31.80 -4.13
C LEU A 39 -22.18 -31.78 -5.26
N SER A 40 -22.61 -31.58 -6.51
CA SER A 40 -21.67 -31.50 -7.63
C SER A 40 -20.72 -30.30 -7.53
N LYS A 41 -21.20 -29.16 -7.01
CA LYS A 41 -20.33 -28.02 -6.71
C LYS A 41 -19.36 -28.31 -5.57
N PHE A 42 -19.81 -29.04 -4.54
CA PHE A 42 -18.97 -29.43 -3.42
C PHE A 42 -17.82 -30.33 -3.88
N ASP A 43 -18.07 -31.32 -4.74
CA ASP A 43 -17.04 -32.21 -5.28
C ASP A 43 -15.95 -31.44 -6.04
N VAL A 44 -16.35 -30.45 -6.85
CA VAL A 44 -15.41 -29.58 -7.59
C VAL A 44 -14.58 -28.73 -6.61
N VAL A 45 -15.21 -28.18 -5.58
CA VAL A 45 -14.50 -27.38 -4.56
C VAL A 45 -13.53 -28.25 -3.76
N GLU A 46 -13.96 -29.44 -3.33
CA GLU A 46 -13.09 -30.38 -2.62
C GLU A 46 -11.87 -30.73 -3.46
N LYS A 47 -12.04 -31.07 -4.75
CA LYS A 47 -10.93 -31.35 -5.66
C LYS A 47 -9.95 -30.18 -5.75
N ASN A 48 -10.45 -28.97 -6.02
CA ASN A 48 -9.60 -27.78 -6.14
C ASN A 48 -8.86 -27.45 -4.83
N VAL A 49 -9.50 -27.67 -3.68
CA VAL A 49 -8.89 -27.44 -2.37
C VAL A 49 -7.80 -28.47 -2.10
N ARG A 50 -8.00 -29.74 -2.48
CA ARG A 50 -6.97 -30.78 -2.38
C ARG A 50 -5.75 -30.42 -3.22
N GLU A 51 -5.95 -30.17 -4.51
CA GLU A 51 -4.87 -29.78 -5.43
C GLU A 51 -4.06 -28.59 -4.89
N LEU A 52 -4.73 -27.55 -4.38
CA LEU A 52 -4.06 -26.41 -3.77
C LEU A 52 -3.24 -26.78 -2.52
N CYS A 53 -3.78 -27.65 -1.67
CA CYS A 53 -3.07 -28.06 -0.46
C CYS A 53 -1.83 -28.88 -0.79
N GLU A 54 -1.93 -29.77 -1.78
CA GLU A 54 -0.83 -30.58 -2.30
C GLU A 54 0.27 -29.70 -2.90
N ASP A 55 -0.09 -28.71 -3.71
CA ASP A 55 0.85 -27.73 -4.29
C ASP A 55 1.65 -26.94 -3.23
N ILE A 56 1.03 -26.66 -2.09
CA ILE A 56 1.67 -25.97 -0.96
C ILE A 56 2.61 -26.93 -0.23
N LEU A 57 2.17 -28.15 0.07
CA LEU A 57 2.97 -29.16 0.77
C LEU A 57 4.17 -29.62 -0.07
N ALA A 58 4.02 -29.67 -1.39
CA ALA A 58 5.09 -29.96 -2.34
C ALA A 58 6.26 -28.98 -2.24
N LYS A 59 6.02 -27.77 -1.75
CA LYS A 59 7.07 -26.74 -1.57
C LYS A 59 7.72 -26.80 -0.20
N ASP A 60 7.22 -27.63 0.72
CA ASP A 60 7.83 -27.83 2.04
C ASP A 60 8.85 -28.99 1.97
N PRO A 61 10.16 -28.74 2.15
CA PRO A 61 11.20 -29.77 2.12
C PRO A 61 11.03 -30.86 3.18
N LYS A 62 10.21 -30.64 4.21
CA LYS A 62 9.89 -31.65 5.24
C LYS A 62 8.81 -32.63 4.79
N GLU A 63 7.87 -32.16 3.97
CA GLU A 63 6.72 -32.94 3.49
C GLU A 63 7.01 -33.60 2.14
N MET A 64 7.77 -32.94 1.26
CA MET A 64 8.22 -33.52 -0.02
C MET A 64 9.74 -33.61 -0.07
N LYS A 65 10.25 -34.84 0.07
CA LYS A 65 11.69 -35.15 0.00
C LYS A 65 12.01 -35.79 -1.35
N LEU A 66 13.07 -35.31 -1.99
CA LEU A 66 13.54 -35.84 -3.26
C LEU A 66 13.84 -37.36 -3.11
N GLY A 67 13.21 -38.19 -3.94
CA GLY A 67 13.41 -39.64 -3.96
C GLY A 67 12.50 -40.46 -3.03
N ILE A 68 11.51 -39.86 -2.37
CA ILE A 68 10.48 -40.57 -1.59
C ILE A 68 9.10 -40.24 -2.15
N GLU A 69 8.34 -41.26 -2.56
CA GLU A 69 6.94 -41.10 -2.95
C GLU A 69 6.08 -40.81 -1.70
N TYR A 70 5.52 -39.61 -1.64
CA TYR A 70 4.48 -39.26 -0.67
C TYR A 70 3.14 -39.20 -1.39
N SER A 71 2.13 -39.90 -0.86
CA SER A 71 0.74 -39.82 -1.33
C SER A 71 -0.10 -39.14 -0.26
N TRP A 72 -0.61 -37.95 -0.59
CA TRP A 72 -1.56 -37.21 0.23
C TRP A 72 -3.02 -37.63 -0.02
N ASP A 73 -3.25 -38.53 -0.98
CA ASP A 73 -4.58 -39.01 -1.38
C ASP A 73 -5.38 -39.64 -0.23
N LYS A 74 -4.66 -40.23 0.73
CA LYS A 74 -5.26 -40.92 1.89
C LYS A 74 -5.55 -39.99 3.07
N ILE A 75 -5.21 -38.71 2.97
CA ILE A 75 -5.41 -37.73 4.04
C ILE A 75 -6.80 -37.10 3.90
N GLU A 76 -7.51 -36.99 5.02
CA GLU A 76 -8.79 -36.30 5.08
C GLU A 76 -8.60 -34.80 4.72
N LEU A 77 -9.54 -34.22 3.96
CA LEU A 77 -9.45 -32.85 3.46
C LEU A 77 -9.12 -31.82 4.56
N LEU A 78 -9.79 -31.92 5.72
CA LEU A 78 -9.56 -31.00 6.83
C LEU A 78 -8.14 -31.06 7.38
N GLU A 79 -7.57 -32.27 7.43
CA GLU A 79 -6.21 -32.48 7.92
C GLU A 79 -5.18 -32.02 6.89
N LEU A 80 -5.45 -32.26 5.61
CA LEU A 80 -4.65 -31.76 4.50
C LEU A 80 -4.57 -30.22 4.51
N ILE A 81 -5.71 -29.54 4.73
CA ILE A 81 -5.78 -28.07 4.87
C ILE A 81 -4.95 -27.60 6.07
N ARG A 82 -5.03 -28.26 7.22
CA ARG A 82 -4.25 -27.88 8.41
C ARG A 82 -2.75 -27.99 8.16
N LYS A 83 -2.29 -29.11 7.61
CA LYS A 83 -0.88 -29.33 7.26
C LYS A 83 -0.38 -28.28 6.27
N SER A 84 -1.13 -28.08 5.19
CA SER A 84 -0.81 -27.08 4.16
C SER A 84 -0.69 -25.68 4.74
N LYS A 85 -1.62 -25.27 5.61
CA LYS A 85 -1.56 -23.97 6.30
C LYS A 85 -0.30 -23.82 7.15
N SER A 86 0.08 -24.87 7.90
CA SER A 86 1.30 -24.85 8.71
C SER A 86 2.56 -24.69 7.85
N ALA A 87 2.68 -25.51 6.79
CA ALA A 87 3.77 -25.43 5.82
C ALA A 87 3.87 -24.03 5.18
N PHE A 88 2.74 -23.45 4.78
CA PHE A 88 2.67 -22.11 4.21
C PHE A 88 3.12 -21.02 5.18
N HIS A 89 2.75 -21.10 6.46
CA HIS A 89 3.20 -20.15 7.47
C HIS A 89 4.71 -20.19 7.68
N VAL A 90 5.29 -21.39 7.74
CA VAL A 90 6.75 -21.58 7.85
C VAL A 90 7.45 -20.99 6.63
N TYR A 91 6.96 -21.28 5.42
CA TYR A 91 7.50 -20.74 4.17
C TYR A 91 7.48 -19.20 4.15
N ILE A 92 6.36 -18.59 4.54
CA ILE A 92 6.25 -17.12 4.61
C ILE A 92 7.24 -16.54 5.60
N SER A 93 7.40 -17.15 6.78
CA SER A 93 8.33 -16.67 7.80
C SER A 93 9.77 -16.71 7.28
N ALA A 94 10.21 -17.85 6.74
CA ALA A 94 11.55 -17.98 6.19
C ALA A 94 11.82 -16.99 5.05
N ARG A 95 10.84 -16.76 4.17
CA ARG A 95 10.97 -15.79 3.08
C ARG A 95 10.99 -14.36 3.58
N LYS A 96 10.25 -14.03 4.63
CA LYS A 96 10.29 -12.71 5.28
C LYS A 96 11.69 -12.45 5.83
N ASP A 97 12.29 -13.40 6.53
CA ASP A 97 13.64 -13.27 7.11
C ASP A 97 14.73 -13.13 6.04
N ILE A 98 14.60 -13.83 4.91
CA ILE A 98 15.52 -13.65 3.76
C ILE A 98 15.39 -12.24 3.17
N LEU A 99 14.16 -11.75 3.00
CA LEU A 99 13.91 -10.41 2.46
C LEU A 99 14.41 -9.31 3.39
N GLU A 100 14.30 -9.48 4.71
CA GLU A 100 14.85 -8.57 5.71
C GLU A 100 16.38 -8.54 5.63
N ARG A 101 17.05 -9.71 5.64
CA ARG A 101 18.51 -9.77 5.46
C ARG A 101 19.00 -9.18 4.14
N MET A 102 18.27 -9.39 3.04
CA MET A 102 18.60 -8.76 1.76
C MET A 102 18.44 -7.24 1.80
N ALA A 103 17.46 -6.74 2.54
CA ALA A 103 17.28 -5.30 2.73
C ALA A 103 18.42 -4.69 3.53
N ASP A 104 18.83 -5.34 4.62
CA ASP A 104 19.95 -4.91 5.47
C ASP A 104 21.26 -4.88 4.67
N LEU A 105 21.56 -5.96 3.92
CA LEU A 105 22.75 -6.02 3.07
C LEU A 105 22.74 -4.97 1.95
N CYS A 106 21.56 -4.67 1.41
CA CYS A 106 21.37 -3.60 0.44
C CYS A 106 21.58 -2.19 1.01
N GLU A 107 21.30 -1.99 2.30
CA GLU A 107 21.52 -0.75 3.03
C GLU A 107 23.01 -0.60 3.38
N GLU A 108 23.64 -1.66 3.87
CA GLU A 108 25.08 -1.71 4.13
C GLU A 108 25.90 -1.39 2.88
N ARG A 109 25.60 -2.05 1.75
CA ARG A 109 26.23 -1.73 0.45
C ARG A 109 25.94 -0.31 0.00
N GLY A 110 24.76 0.24 0.30
CA GLY A 110 24.43 1.63 0.01
C GLY A 110 25.33 2.60 0.78
N ASN A 111 25.54 2.34 2.07
CA ASN A 111 26.41 3.13 2.94
C ASN A 111 27.88 3.04 2.49
N GLN A 112 28.34 1.85 2.07
CA GLN A 112 29.69 1.67 1.50
C GLN A 112 29.88 2.49 0.23
N ILE A 113 28.91 2.48 -0.69
CA ILE A 113 28.95 3.28 -1.92
C ILE A 113 29.02 4.78 -1.61
N GLU A 114 28.20 5.27 -0.67
CA GLU A 114 28.23 6.69 -0.28
C GLU A 114 29.55 7.07 0.39
N SER A 115 30.12 6.19 1.23
CA SER A 115 31.45 6.39 1.80
C SER A 115 32.53 6.49 0.71
N LEU A 116 32.50 5.58 -0.28
CA LEU A 116 33.46 5.59 -1.40
C LEU A 116 33.31 6.85 -2.25
N LYS A 117 32.08 7.29 -2.53
CA LYS A 117 31.86 8.57 -3.24
C LYS A 117 32.45 9.75 -2.48
N LEU A 118 32.26 9.81 -1.17
CA LEU A 118 32.82 10.88 -0.33
C LEU A 118 34.35 10.86 -0.34
N GLN A 119 34.96 9.68 -0.34
CA GLN A 119 36.42 9.53 -0.46
C GLN A 119 36.92 10.00 -1.82
N ILE A 120 36.25 9.61 -2.91
CA ILE A 120 36.58 10.07 -4.28
C ILE A 120 36.46 11.59 -4.37
N GLN A 121 35.40 12.16 -3.80
CA GLN A 121 35.20 13.61 -3.80
C GLN A 121 36.33 14.34 -3.06
N LYS A 122 36.73 13.86 -1.88
CA LYS A 122 37.88 14.42 -1.14
C LYS A 122 39.18 14.33 -1.93
N LEU A 123 39.43 13.21 -2.61
CA LEU A 123 40.59 13.05 -3.48
C LEU A 123 40.56 14.03 -4.66
N LEU A 124 39.39 14.28 -5.27
CA LEU A 124 39.25 15.24 -6.36
C LEU A 124 39.40 16.71 -5.92
N GLU A 125 39.11 16.99 -4.64
CA GLU A 125 39.27 18.31 -4.01
C GLU A 125 40.73 18.59 -3.59
N GLU A 126 41.59 17.57 -3.48
CA GLU A 126 43.02 17.74 -3.19
C GLU A 126 43.80 18.22 -4.44
N PRO A 127 44.51 19.37 -4.39
CA PRO A 127 45.24 19.92 -5.54
C PRO A 127 46.36 19.01 -6.05
N THR A 128 46.87 18.11 -5.21
CA THR A 128 47.90 17.11 -5.54
C THR A 128 47.37 15.92 -6.34
N ALA A 129 46.06 15.64 -6.31
CA ALA A 129 45.49 14.51 -7.05
C ALA A 129 45.42 14.75 -8.57
N ARG A 130 45.47 16.01 -9.02
CA ARG A 130 45.49 16.38 -10.44
C ARG A 130 46.85 16.16 -11.13
N THR A 131 47.88 15.75 -10.39
CA THR A 131 49.26 15.59 -10.90
C THR A 131 49.81 14.17 -10.81
N LEU A 132 49.05 13.20 -10.29
CA LEU A 132 49.47 11.81 -10.29
C LEU A 132 49.23 11.19 -11.67
N THR A 133 50.30 10.73 -12.30
CA THR A 133 50.21 10.01 -13.58
C THR A 133 49.59 8.62 -13.36
N MET A 134 49.05 8.03 -14.43
CA MET A 134 48.39 6.72 -14.36
C MET A 134 49.30 5.62 -13.78
N GLU A 135 50.62 5.72 -14.02
CA GLU A 135 51.64 4.83 -13.44
C GLU A 135 51.79 4.99 -11.92
N GLU A 136 51.70 6.21 -11.38
CA GLU A 136 51.82 6.44 -9.93
C GLU A 136 50.56 6.01 -9.17
N LEU A 137 49.39 6.08 -9.84
CA LEU A 137 48.12 5.56 -9.33
C LEU A 137 48.07 4.02 -9.33
N GLU A 138 48.54 3.37 -10.38
CA GLU A 138 48.69 1.89 -10.41
C GLU A 138 49.66 1.40 -9.34
N LYS A 139 50.80 2.09 -9.16
CA LYS A 139 51.77 1.75 -8.13
C LYS A 139 51.18 1.84 -6.72
N ARG A 140 50.45 2.92 -6.41
CA ARG A 140 49.75 3.06 -5.12
C ARG A 140 48.62 2.06 -4.93
N CYS A 141 47.90 1.70 -5.99
CA CYS A 141 46.82 0.72 -5.92
C CYS A 141 47.37 -0.70 -5.64
N ASN A 142 48.51 -1.05 -6.24
CA ASN A 142 49.21 -2.30 -5.98
C ASN A 142 49.79 -2.32 -4.55
N GLU A 143 50.40 -1.24 -4.07
CA GLU A 143 50.89 -1.12 -2.69
C GLU A 143 49.77 -1.28 -1.64
N VAL A 144 48.56 -0.77 -1.91
CA VAL A 144 47.41 -0.92 -1.02
C VAL A 144 46.89 -2.36 -1.03
N LYS A 145 46.78 -2.99 -2.21
CA LYS A 145 46.38 -4.40 -2.32
C LYS A 145 47.36 -5.34 -1.60
N GLU A 146 48.66 -5.13 -1.77
CA GLU A 146 49.68 -5.95 -1.11
C GLU A 146 49.67 -5.77 0.42
N LYS A 147 49.41 -4.55 0.91
CA LYS A 147 49.22 -4.30 2.35
C LYS A 147 47.96 -4.95 2.91
N GLU A 148 46.85 -4.94 2.17
CA GLU A 148 45.62 -5.64 2.58
C GLU A 148 45.80 -7.17 2.59
N GLU A 149 46.51 -7.73 1.60
CA GLU A 149 46.84 -9.16 1.55
C GLU A 149 47.84 -9.58 2.65
N MET A 150 48.80 -8.72 3.02
CA MET A 150 49.67 -8.96 4.17
C MET A 150 48.92 -8.86 5.51
N MET A 151 47.98 -7.91 5.63
CA MET A 151 47.17 -7.73 6.84
C MET A 151 46.23 -8.92 7.10
N THR A 152 45.67 -9.53 6.05
CA THR A 152 44.82 -10.73 6.17
C THR A 152 45.60 -11.99 6.57
N LYS A 153 46.92 -12.03 6.37
CA LYS A 153 47.81 -13.11 6.79
C LYS A 153 48.35 -12.98 8.22
N LEU A 154 48.13 -11.83 8.88
CA LEU A 154 48.61 -11.55 10.25
C LEU A 154 47.59 -12.00 11.32
N SER A 155 48.08 -12.43 12.49
CA SER A 155 47.21 -12.78 13.62
C SER A 155 46.46 -11.54 14.17
N PRO A 156 45.27 -11.70 14.77
CA PRO A 156 44.44 -10.56 15.23
C PRO A 156 45.15 -9.60 16.18
N LYS A 157 46.03 -10.13 17.05
CA LYS A 157 46.83 -9.33 17.99
C LYS A 157 47.93 -8.50 17.30
N MET A 158 48.37 -8.88 16.11
CA MET A 158 49.36 -8.12 15.33
C MET A 158 48.69 -7.07 14.44
N GLN A 159 47.51 -7.37 13.88
CA GLN A 159 46.68 -6.40 13.15
C GLN A 159 46.35 -5.18 14.02
N GLU A 160 46.00 -5.39 15.29
CA GLU A 160 45.70 -4.32 16.25
C GLU A 160 46.92 -3.45 16.57
N LYS A 161 48.13 -4.05 16.61
CA LYS A 161 49.38 -3.34 16.87
C LYS A 161 49.85 -2.51 15.68
N VAL A 162 49.65 -3.00 14.45
CA VAL A 162 49.92 -2.27 13.20
C VAL A 162 48.93 -1.11 13.03
N ALA A 163 47.63 -1.34 13.27
CA ALA A 163 46.60 -0.30 13.23
C ALA A 163 46.82 0.80 14.29
N SER A 164 47.44 0.46 15.42
CA SER A 164 47.81 1.43 16.47
C SER A 164 49.11 2.20 16.21
N GLY A 165 49.78 1.97 15.07
CA GLY A 165 51.02 2.66 14.70
C GLY A 165 52.27 2.28 15.52
N LYS A 166 52.22 1.17 16.28
CA LYS A 166 53.32 0.74 17.17
C LYS A 166 54.41 -0.08 16.47
N ILE A 167 54.18 -0.51 15.23
CA ILE A 167 55.11 -1.34 14.45
C ILE A 167 55.11 -0.80 13.01
N GLU A 168 56.27 -0.37 12.52
CA GLU A 168 56.50 -0.09 11.10
C GLU A 168 56.96 -1.39 10.39
N LEU A 169 56.29 -1.74 9.30
CA LEU A 169 56.67 -2.83 8.42
C LEU A 169 57.74 -2.31 7.45
N ILE A 170 58.96 -2.83 7.57
CA ILE A 170 60.07 -2.55 6.65
C ILE A 170 60.07 -3.63 5.58
N GLU A 171 60.03 -3.20 4.32
CA GLU A 171 60.06 -4.07 3.14
C GLU A 171 61.46 -4.67 2.94
N THR A 172 61.50 -5.97 2.65
CA THR A 172 62.63 -6.60 1.97
C THR A 172 62.09 -7.39 0.78
N GLU A 173 62.59 -7.03 -0.41
CA GLU A 173 62.24 -7.61 -1.70
C GLU A 173 62.53 -9.12 -1.78
N ALA A 174 61.64 -9.89 -2.42
CA ALA A 174 61.99 -11.01 -3.31
C ALA A 174 60.76 -11.58 -4.07
N ASN A 175 60.79 -11.41 -5.39
CA ASN A 175 60.43 -12.33 -6.50
C ASN A 175 59.12 -13.16 -6.49
N ASP A 176 58.19 -12.74 -7.36
CA ASP A 176 57.68 -13.42 -8.58
C ASP A 176 56.92 -14.80 -8.48
N PRO A 177 56.18 -15.24 -9.53
CA PRO A 177 54.76 -14.97 -9.87
C PRO A 177 53.91 -16.28 -9.91
N VAL A 178 52.66 -16.26 -10.47
CA VAL A 178 51.95 -17.33 -11.27
C VAL A 178 50.41 -17.09 -11.25
N ILE A 179 49.77 -16.61 -12.34
CA ILE A 179 49.11 -17.26 -13.50
C ILE A 179 47.58 -17.57 -13.34
N ASN A 180 46.81 -16.95 -14.26
CA ASN A 180 45.56 -17.31 -14.98
C ASN A 180 44.47 -18.21 -14.37
N GLU A 181 43.20 -17.82 -14.60
CA GLU A 181 42.41 -18.29 -15.76
C GLU A 181 41.15 -17.44 -15.99
N GLU A 182 40.99 -17.01 -17.25
CA GLU A 182 39.77 -16.43 -17.82
C GLU A 182 38.71 -17.49 -18.07
N MET A 183 37.43 -17.09 -18.09
CA MET A 183 36.53 -17.54 -19.15
C MET A 183 35.40 -16.52 -19.37
N ASP A 184 35.41 -15.93 -20.56
CA ASP A 184 34.37 -15.09 -21.14
C ASP A 184 33.49 -15.97 -22.06
N VAL A 185 32.16 -15.82 -22.01
CA VAL A 185 31.26 -16.06 -23.16
C VAL A 185 30.03 -15.13 -23.08
N VAL A 186 29.97 -14.20 -24.04
CA VAL A 186 28.78 -13.46 -24.54
C VAL A 186 28.06 -14.42 -25.52
N VAL A 187 26.74 -14.56 -25.67
CA VAL A 187 25.63 -13.74 -26.23
C VAL A 187 24.34 -14.60 -25.99
N ASP A 188 23.09 -14.15 -25.87
CA ASP A 188 22.27 -13.37 -26.79
C ASP A 188 21.03 -12.79 -26.09
N ALA A 189 20.57 -11.66 -26.64
CA ALA A 189 19.29 -11.04 -26.39
C ALA A 189 18.25 -11.61 -27.35
N GLU A 190 17.06 -11.97 -26.86
CA GLU A 190 15.74 -11.80 -27.49
C GLU A 190 14.70 -12.54 -26.63
N ASP A 191 13.73 -11.78 -26.10
CA ASP A 191 12.35 -12.18 -25.73
C ASP A 191 11.77 -11.11 -24.78
N MET A 192 11.48 -9.93 -25.34
CA MET A 192 10.86 -8.79 -24.65
C MET A 192 9.65 -8.28 -25.44
N GLU A 193 8.78 -9.19 -25.90
CA GLU A 193 7.54 -8.78 -26.58
C GLU A 193 6.26 -9.53 -26.13
N ASP A 194 6.36 -10.63 -25.38
CA ASP A 194 5.17 -11.43 -25.01
C ASP A 194 4.56 -11.14 -23.62
N GLU A 195 5.17 -10.27 -22.80
CA GLU A 195 4.65 -10.01 -21.43
C GLU A 195 3.61 -8.87 -21.34
N LEU A 196 3.45 -8.06 -22.40
CA LEU A 196 2.52 -6.92 -22.42
C LEU A 196 1.09 -7.30 -22.82
N ILE A 197 0.89 -8.41 -23.53
CA ILE A 197 -0.44 -8.86 -23.98
C ILE A 197 -1.16 -9.66 -22.88
N ARG A 198 -0.44 -10.33 -21.97
CA ARG A 198 -1.05 -11.07 -20.85
C ARG A 198 -1.55 -10.22 -19.69
N LYS A 199 -1.21 -8.93 -19.62
CA LYS A 199 -1.55 -8.05 -18.49
C LYS A 199 -2.91 -7.35 -18.58
N LYS A 200 -3.72 -7.62 -19.61
CA LYS A 200 -5.04 -6.97 -19.80
C LYS A 200 -6.25 -7.84 -19.46
N LEU A 201 -6.04 -9.06 -18.96
CA LEU A 201 -7.11 -9.94 -18.48
C LEU A 201 -6.68 -10.49 -17.12
N MET A 202 -7.45 -10.13 -16.08
CA MET A 202 -7.40 -10.54 -14.65
C MET A 202 -7.27 -9.32 -13.73
N SER A 203 -8.33 -8.50 -13.70
CA SER A 203 -8.55 -7.54 -12.62
C SER A 203 -9.50 -8.19 -11.61
N SER A 204 -9.04 -8.36 -10.37
CA SER A 204 -9.81 -8.32 -9.10
C SER A 204 -9.18 -9.24 -8.03
N SER A 205 -8.39 -8.65 -7.11
CA SER A 205 -7.85 -9.35 -5.94
C SER A 205 -8.55 -8.92 -4.65
N ILE A 206 -8.85 -9.89 -3.79
CA ILE A 206 -9.08 -9.76 -2.34
C ILE A 206 -7.69 -9.70 -1.65
N PRO A 207 -7.53 -9.00 -0.50
CA PRO A 207 -6.25 -8.42 -0.11
C PRO A 207 -5.31 -9.43 0.58
N GLY A 208 -4.15 -9.65 -0.04
CA GLY A 208 -3.03 -10.39 0.53
C GLY A 208 -1.95 -10.54 -0.54
N THR A 209 -0.69 -10.26 -0.20
CA THR A 209 0.52 -10.37 -1.06
C THR A 209 0.68 -9.39 -2.24
N ASP A 210 -0.38 -8.96 -2.94
CA ASP A 210 -0.24 -8.06 -4.11
C ASP A 210 0.25 -6.66 -3.76
N HIS A 211 -0.21 -6.07 -2.64
CA HIS A 211 0.29 -4.78 -2.16
C HIS A 211 1.77 -4.82 -1.74
N ARG A 212 2.27 -5.96 -1.24
CA ARG A 212 3.67 -6.09 -0.82
C ARG A 212 4.60 -6.22 -2.03
N ARG A 213 4.15 -6.90 -3.09
CA ARG A 213 4.87 -6.99 -4.38
C ARG A 213 4.86 -5.69 -5.15
N THR A 214 3.74 -4.98 -5.21
CA THR A 214 3.68 -3.63 -5.83
C THR A 214 4.50 -2.61 -5.04
N PHE A 215 4.49 -2.65 -3.71
CA PHE A 215 5.34 -1.80 -2.88
C PHE A 215 6.84 -2.11 -3.04
N GLN A 216 7.23 -3.39 -3.10
CA GLN A 216 8.63 -3.78 -3.35
C GLN A 216 9.10 -3.44 -4.77
N ALA A 217 8.25 -3.63 -5.78
CA ALA A 217 8.54 -3.23 -7.17
C ALA A 217 8.59 -1.70 -7.34
N ALA A 218 7.75 -0.96 -6.62
CA ALA A 218 7.82 0.50 -6.57
C ALA A 218 9.07 0.98 -5.81
N LYS A 219 9.48 0.27 -4.76
CA LYS A 219 10.72 0.55 -3.99
C LYS A 219 11.98 0.25 -4.80
N SER A 220 12.02 -0.85 -5.56
CA SER A 220 13.13 -1.18 -6.46
C SER A 220 13.21 -0.19 -7.62
N LYS A 221 12.09 0.16 -8.27
CA LYS A 221 12.05 1.22 -9.29
C LYS A 221 12.41 2.61 -8.74
N ARG A 222 12.05 2.92 -7.48
CA ARG A 222 12.50 4.15 -6.80
C ARG A 222 14.01 4.12 -6.55
N LYS A 223 14.59 2.98 -6.15
CA LYS A 223 16.03 2.81 -5.93
C LYS A 223 16.83 2.90 -7.22
N GLU A 224 16.33 2.29 -8.30
CA GLU A 224 16.93 2.35 -9.63
C GLU A 224 16.88 3.76 -10.23
N ARG A 225 15.75 4.47 -10.07
CA ARG A 225 15.64 5.90 -10.43
C ARG A 225 16.55 6.77 -9.56
N ALA A 226 16.62 6.54 -8.26
CA ALA A 226 17.53 7.26 -7.36
C ALA A 226 19.00 7.08 -7.75
N ASN A 227 19.40 5.89 -8.18
CA ASN A 227 20.74 5.66 -8.71
C ASN A 227 20.99 6.38 -10.04
N LYS A 228 20.01 6.40 -10.96
CA LYS A 228 20.12 7.17 -12.22
C LYS A 228 20.31 8.67 -11.97
N TYR A 229 19.56 9.22 -11.02
CA TYR A 229 19.64 10.64 -10.67
C TYR A 229 20.91 10.97 -9.85
N ALA A 230 21.46 10.04 -9.07
CA ALA A 230 22.69 10.27 -8.31
C ALA A 230 23.95 10.47 -9.18
N LEU A 231 23.91 10.11 -10.47
CA LEU A 231 25.00 10.28 -11.44
C LEU A 231 24.77 11.44 -12.43
N GLU A 232 23.64 12.15 -12.32
CA GLU A 232 23.28 13.24 -13.23
C GLU A 232 23.91 14.55 -12.74
N ASP A 233 24.65 15.23 -13.62
CA ASP A 233 25.13 16.58 -13.34
C ASP A 233 23.95 17.56 -13.44
N TYR A 234 23.70 18.30 -12.36
CA TYR A 234 22.57 19.22 -12.25
C TYR A 234 22.92 20.66 -12.61
N ASP A 235 24.18 20.95 -12.97
CA ASP A 235 24.68 22.30 -13.18
C ASP A 235 23.85 23.09 -14.21
N ASP A 236 23.49 22.46 -15.32
CA ASP A 236 22.68 23.08 -16.37
C ASP A 236 21.26 23.36 -15.91
N THR A 237 20.67 22.47 -15.10
CA THR A 237 19.34 22.70 -14.53
C THR A 237 19.41 23.84 -13.52
N LEU A 238 20.45 23.90 -12.67
CA LEU A 238 20.63 24.93 -11.65
C LEU A 238 20.82 26.32 -12.26
N LYS A 239 21.56 26.43 -13.37
CA LYS A 239 21.78 27.69 -14.10
C LYS A 239 20.50 28.26 -14.72
N GLN A 240 19.52 27.41 -15.03
CA GLN A 240 18.24 27.82 -15.61
C GLN A 240 17.21 28.29 -14.56
N LEU A 241 17.45 28.05 -13.27
CA LEU A 241 16.51 28.43 -12.21
C LEU A 241 16.58 29.93 -11.91
N SER A 242 15.44 30.62 -12.06
CA SER A 242 15.27 31.98 -11.57
C SER A 242 15.21 32.04 -10.04
N ASP A 243 15.32 33.23 -9.46
CA ASP A 243 15.23 33.40 -8.01
C ASP A 243 13.83 33.04 -7.48
N GLU A 244 12.79 33.29 -8.27
CA GLU A 244 11.43 32.85 -7.96
C GLU A 244 11.31 31.32 -7.95
N ASP A 245 11.96 30.64 -8.89
CA ASP A 245 11.95 29.17 -8.95
C ASP A 245 12.67 28.56 -7.75
N LYS A 246 13.84 29.10 -7.38
CA LYS A 246 14.58 28.70 -6.18
C LYS A 246 13.76 28.95 -4.92
N MET A 247 13.04 30.06 -4.84
CA MET A 247 12.17 30.36 -3.70
C MET A 247 11.01 29.37 -3.61
N LEU A 248 10.37 29.02 -4.72
CA LEU A 248 9.33 27.97 -4.74
C LEU A 248 9.85 26.61 -4.30
N ILE A 249 11.03 26.21 -4.79
CA ILE A 249 11.71 24.98 -4.34
C ILE A 249 11.94 25.04 -2.83
N ARG A 250 12.43 26.17 -2.31
CA ARG A 250 12.65 26.36 -0.87
C ARG A 250 11.36 26.20 -0.06
N ILE A 251 10.28 26.86 -0.46
CA ILE A 251 8.99 26.81 0.24
C ILE A 251 8.44 25.39 0.26
N ILE A 252 8.43 24.71 -0.90
CA ILE A 252 7.92 23.33 -1.00
C ILE A 252 8.76 22.40 -0.13
N GLY A 253 10.09 22.51 -0.14
CA GLY A 253 10.95 21.61 0.60
C GLY A 253 11.11 21.89 2.09
N THR A 254 10.95 23.13 2.54
CA THR A 254 11.05 23.47 3.97
C THR A 254 9.70 23.42 4.68
N LYS A 255 8.60 23.76 4.00
CA LYS A 255 7.24 23.77 4.57
C LYS A 255 6.44 22.50 4.25
N GLY A 256 6.84 21.76 3.22
CA GLY A 256 6.13 20.56 2.78
C GLY A 256 4.76 20.87 2.16
N TYR A 257 4.54 22.10 1.68
CA TYR A 257 3.30 22.48 1.02
C TYR A 257 3.18 21.80 -0.34
N SER A 258 1.97 21.33 -0.65
CA SER A 258 1.67 20.71 -1.94
C SER A 258 0.54 21.37 -2.70
N LEU A 259 -0.32 22.14 -2.04
CA LEU A 259 -1.42 22.82 -2.69
C LEU A 259 -0.96 24.18 -3.22
N TYR A 260 -1.45 24.54 -4.41
CA TYR A 260 -1.18 25.86 -5.00
C TYR A 260 -1.55 27.01 -4.05
N SER A 261 -2.68 26.91 -3.34
CA SER A 261 -3.13 27.94 -2.38
C SER A 261 -2.09 28.22 -1.29
N ASP A 262 -1.52 27.16 -0.73
CA ASP A 262 -0.60 27.25 0.40
C ASP A 262 0.77 27.74 -0.08
N ILE A 263 1.23 27.22 -1.22
CA ILE A 263 2.46 27.66 -1.88
C ILE A 263 2.36 29.14 -2.26
N TYR A 264 1.26 29.57 -2.87
CA TYR A 264 1.06 30.96 -3.28
C TYR A 264 0.96 31.89 -2.06
N THR A 265 0.23 31.49 -1.03
CA THR A 265 0.10 32.28 0.20
C THR A 265 1.45 32.50 0.86
N GLU A 266 2.34 31.50 0.86
CA GLU A 266 3.66 31.64 1.47
C GLU A 266 4.62 32.43 0.58
N ILE A 267 4.66 32.19 -0.74
CA ILE A 267 5.57 32.92 -1.62
C ILE A 267 5.19 34.39 -1.76
N SER A 268 3.90 34.75 -1.70
CA SER A 268 3.48 36.15 -1.67
C SER A 268 3.87 36.88 -0.38
N LYS A 269 4.19 36.16 0.71
CA LYS A 269 4.78 36.78 1.92
C LYS A 269 6.29 36.99 1.76
N GLU A 270 7.00 36.01 1.21
CA GLU A 270 8.46 36.08 1.06
C GLU A 270 8.89 36.94 -0.14
N MET A 271 8.06 37.01 -1.19
CA MET A 271 8.25 37.82 -2.39
C MET A 271 6.97 38.60 -2.72
N PRO A 272 6.71 39.75 -2.07
CA PRO A 272 5.46 40.51 -2.26
C PRO A 272 5.17 40.94 -3.70
N GLU A 273 6.21 41.12 -4.52
CA GLU A 273 6.09 41.51 -5.93
C GLU A 273 5.69 40.36 -6.86
N ILE A 274 5.70 39.11 -6.37
CA ILE A 274 5.40 37.95 -7.22
C ILE A 274 3.91 37.90 -7.56
N THR A 275 3.61 37.94 -8.85
CA THR A 275 2.22 37.81 -9.32
C THR A 275 1.75 36.36 -9.28
N ASN A 276 0.44 36.18 -9.18
CA ASN A 276 -0.21 34.87 -9.30
C ASN A 276 0.16 34.16 -10.62
N GLY A 277 0.19 34.92 -11.73
CA GLY A 277 0.57 34.44 -13.05
C GLY A 277 2.02 33.95 -13.11
N LYS A 278 2.96 34.73 -12.55
CA LYS A 278 4.38 34.35 -12.47
C LYS A 278 4.58 33.09 -11.64
N THR A 279 3.92 32.99 -10.49
CA THR A 279 3.96 31.78 -9.63
C THR A 279 3.51 30.53 -10.39
N ARG A 280 2.40 30.62 -11.14
CA ARG A 280 1.89 29.49 -11.95
C ARG A 280 2.86 29.10 -13.07
N SER A 281 3.46 30.08 -13.74
CA SER A 281 4.44 29.83 -14.79
C SER A 281 5.69 29.15 -14.24
N SER A 282 6.20 29.61 -13.09
CA SER A 282 7.34 28.98 -12.42
C SER A 282 7.03 27.55 -11.95
N LEU A 283 5.88 27.29 -11.35
CA LEU A 283 5.48 25.91 -11.00
C LEU A 283 5.39 25.01 -12.24
N LYS A 284 4.83 25.49 -13.36
CA LYS A 284 4.80 24.74 -14.62
C LYS A 284 6.20 24.49 -15.19
N PHE A 285 7.08 25.49 -15.09
CA PHE A 285 8.47 25.35 -15.50
C PHE A 285 9.19 24.28 -14.67
N LEU A 286 9.07 24.33 -13.35
CA LEU A 286 9.63 23.33 -12.43
C LEU A 286 9.11 21.91 -12.71
N VAL A 287 7.83 21.77 -13.08
CA VAL A 287 7.26 20.49 -13.53
C VAL A 287 7.88 20.07 -14.88
N GLY A 288 8.03 21.00 -15.82
CA GLY A 288 8.69 20.76 -17.11
C GLY A 288 10.15 20.31 -16.99
N CYS A 289 10.90 20.86 -16.04
CA CYS A 289 12.26 20.46 -15.70
C CYS A 289 12.34 19.14 -14.91
N GLN A 290 11.18 18.52 -14.62
CA GLN A 290 11.03 17.31 -13.80
C GLN A 290 11.54 17.47 -12.36
N ILE A 291 11.56 18.70 -11.84
CA ILE A 291 11.89 18.99 -10.43
C ILE A 291 10.67 18.68 -9.57
N LEU A 292 9.50 19.13 -10.01
CA LEU A 292 8.23 18.84 -9.35
C LEU A 292 7.42 17.82 -10.15
N GLN A 293 6.62 17.04 -9.44
CA GLN A 293 5.52 16.25 -9.98
C GLN A 293 4.23 17.02 -9.77
N GLU A 294 3.37 17.05 -10.79
CA GLU A 294 2.00 17.57 -10.68
C GLU A 294 1.01 16.42 -10.74
N GLU A 295 0.21 16.24 -9.69
CA GLU A 295 -0.90 15.29 -9.70
C GLU A 295 -2.23 16.01 -9.54
N LYS A 296 -3.16 15.75 -10.46
CA LYS A 296 -4.47 16.42 -10.48
C LYS A 296 -5.51 15.52 -9.85
N VAL A 297 -6.05 15.98 -8.73
CA VAL A 297 -7.09 15.29 -7.97
C VAL A 297 -8.43 15.95 -8.24
N LYS A 298 -9.42 15.15 -8.64
CA LYS A 298 -10.79 15.62 -8.87
C LYS A 298 -11.69 15.17 -7.73
N VAL A 299 -12.10 16.11 -6.87
CA VAL A 299 -13.08 15.86 -5.80
C VAL A 299 -14.38 16.59 -6.12
N LYS A 300 -14.44 17.90 -5.88
CA LYS A 300 -15.50 18.81 -6.35
C LYS A 300 -15.00 19.67 -7.51
N THR A 301 -13.80 20.22 -7.34
CA THR A 301 -13.00 20.91 -8.36
C THR A 301 -11.73 20.11 -8.62
N THR A 302 -11.08 20.38 -9.76
CA THR A 302 -9.75 19.82 -10.05
C THR A 302 -8.71 20.63 -9.29
N ILE A 303 -7.95 19.96 -8.44
CA ILE A 303 -6.90 20.56 -7.61
C ILE A 303 -5.57 19.90 -7.98
N SER A 304 -4.55 20.73 -8.18
CA SER A 304 -3.19 20.26 -8.48
C SER A 304 -2.37 20.17 -7.21
N PHE A 305 -1.76 19.01 -6.99
CA PHE A 305 -0.74 18.77 -5.97
C PHE A 305 0.64 18.85 -6.60
N PHE A 306 1.54 19.59 -5.96
CA PHE A 306 2.94 19.70 -6.32
C PHE A 306 3.80 19.08 -5.23
N TYR A 307 4.73 18.21 -5.60
CA TYR A 307 5.69 17.61 -4.68
C TYR A 307 6.96 17.22 -5.44
N PHE A 308 8.07 17.04 -4.73
CA PHE A 308 9.35 16.78 -5.40
C PHE A 308 9.36 15.44 -6.12
N SER A 309 9.97 15.44 -7.29
CA SER A 309 10.52 14.22 -7.88
C SER A 309 11.82 13.85 -7.16
N ILE A 310 12.39 12.69 -7.48
CA ILE A 310 13.72 12.30 -6.97
C ILE A 310 14.78 13.34 -7.37
N LYS A 311 14.74 13.81 -8.63
CA LYS A 311 15.60 14.89 -9.13
C LYS A 311 15.38 16.19 -8.34
N GLY A 312 14.12 16.53 -8.07
CA GLY A 312 13.79 17.74 -7.31
C GLY A 312 14.29 17.72 -5.87
N SER A 313 14.16 16.59 -5.19
CA SER A 313 14.71 16.43 -3.83
C SER A 313 16.22 16.59 -3.81
N ARG A 314 16.93 16.08 -4.83
CA ARG A 314 18.38 16.24 -4.93
C ARG A 314 18.80 17.68 -5.24
N ILE A 315 18.08 18.36 -6.13
CA ILE A 315 18.29 19.78 -6.42
C ILE A 315 18.06 20.64 -5.17
N PHE A 316 17.03 20.34 -4.37
CA PHE A 316 16.81 20.99 -3.09
C PHE A 316 18.01 20.81 -2.16
N GLU A 317 18.52 19.59 -2.01
CA GLU A 317 19.71 19.30 -1.19
C GLU A 317 20.94 20.08 -1.65
N ILE A 318 21.16 20.21 -2.96
CA ILE A 318 22.29 20.98 -3.51
C ILE A 318 22.14 22.47 -3.22
N LEU A 319 20.95 23.03 -3.44
CA LEU A 319 20.68 24.46 -3.28
C LEU A 319 20.73 24.91 -1.82
N PHE A 320 20.23 24.09 -0.89
CA PHE A 320 19.98 24.49 0.50
C PHE A 320 20.81 23.73 1.53
N GLN A 321 21.58 22.72 1.11
CA GLN A 321 22.40 21.88 1.99
C GLN A 321 21.59 21.18 3.09
N GLU A 322 20.31 20.94 2.83
CA GLU A 322 19.35 20.33 3.74
C GLU A 322 18.47 19.33 2.98
N LYS A 323 17.92 18.33 3.67
CA LYS A 323 16.96 17.41 3.06
C LYS A 323 15.56 18.01 3.07
N PRO A 324 14.78 17.89 1.98
CA PRO A 324 13.41 18.39 1.97
C PRO A 324 12.57 17.59 2.97
N ILE A 325 11.66 18.29 3.66
CA ILE A 325 10.70 17.63 4.53
C ILE A 325 9.63 16.92 3.70
N MET A 326 9.01 15.89 4.29
CA MET A 326 7.94 15.16 3.63
C MET A 326 6.76 16.08 3.31
N SER A 327 6.39 16.12 2.03
CA SER A 327 5.31 16.95 1.53
C SER A 327 3.94 16.45 2.01
N MET A 328 2.95 17.35 2.02
CA MET A 328 1.57 16.98 2.35
C MET A 328 1.04 15.88 1.43
N ALA A 329 1.36 15.95 0.13
CA ALA A 329 1.01 14.91 -0.81
C ALA A 329 1.58 13.53 -0.41
N GLU A 330 2.87 13.47 -0.09
CA GLU A 330 3.52 12.24 0.34
C GLU A 330 2.98 11.71 1.66
N LYS A 331 2.67 12.59 2.62
CA LYS A 331 2.02 12.21 3.89
C LYS A 331 0.67 11.56 3.63
N LEU A 332 -0.17 12.17 2.80
CA LEU A 332 -1.49 11.62 2.45
C LEU A 332 -1.39 10.27 1.74
N ILE A 333 -0.47 10.11 0.80
CA ILE A 333 -0.22 8.82 0.11
C ILE A 333 0.25 7.77 1.12
N ALA A 334 1.20 8.13 1.99
CA ALA A 334 1.76 7.23 2.99
C ALA A 334 0.72 6.78 4.03
N GLU A 335 -0.28 7.63 4.33
CA GLU A 335 -1.33 7.36 5.30
C GLU A 335 -2.53 6.61 4.69
N HIS A 336 -3.02 7.11 3.56
CA HIS A 336 -4.30 6.75 2.94
C HIS A 336 -4.16 6.14 1.53
N ASP A 337 -2.99 5.61 1.19
CA ASP A 337 -2.69 4.88 -0.05
C ASP A 337 -2.61 5.73 -1.34
N ASN A 338 -3.56 6.63 -1.59
CA ASN A 338 -3.54 7.52 -2.76
C ASN A 338 -4.09 8.92 -2.46
N LEU A 339 -3.75 9.90 -3.31
CA LEU A 339 -4.13 11.29 -3.12
C LEU A 339 -5.63 11.54 -3.24
N VAL A 340 -6.35 10.83 -4.11
CA VAL A 340 -7.80 11.03 -4.29
C VAL A 340 -8.56 10.70 -3.00
N HIS A 341 -8.27 9.55 -2.42
CA HIS A 341 -8.88 9.10 -1.17
C HIS A 341 -8.34 9.90 0.02
N GLY A 342 -7.02 10.05 0.15
CA GLY A 342 -6.40 10.79 1.24
C GLY A 342 -6.80 12.26 1.30
N TYR A 343 -6.93 12.93 0.15
CA TYR A 343 -7.38 14.32 0.13
C TYR A 343 -8.87 14.46 0.46
N GLY A 344 -9.70 13.50 0.04
CA GLY A 344 -11.11 13.46 0.45
C GLY A 344 -11.27 13.33 1.97
N ILE A 345 -10.45 12.48 2.59
CA ILE A 345 -10.35 12.34 4.05
C ILE A 345 -9.89 13.66 4.69
N PHE A 346 -8.82 14.26 4.18
CA PHE A 346 -8.29 15.52 4.69
C PHE A 346 -9.35 16.64 4.68
N LEU A 347 -10.02 16.86 3.54
CA LEU A 347 -11.08 17.87 3.43
C LEU A 347 -12.24 17.60 4.39
N THR A 348 -12.65 16.33 4.52
CA THR A 348 -13.68 15.93 5.47
C THR A 348 -13.27 16.26 6.90
N ALA A 349 -12.02 15.97 7.27
CA ALA A 349 -11.48 16.26 8.59
C ALA A 349 -11.38 17.76 8.87
N GLU A 350 -11.00 18.59 7.90
CA GLU A 350 -10.98 20.06 8.06
C GLU A 350 -12.40 20.59 8.32
N ILE A 351 -13.40 20.14 7.57
CA ILE A 351 -14.81 20.51 7.81
C ILE A 351 -15.26 20.07 9.21
N LEU A 352 -14.85 18.89 9.66
CA LEU A 352 -15.18 18.40 11.01
C LEU A 352 -14.54 19.24 12.12
N LYS A 353 -13.32 19.76 11.90
CA LYS A 353 -12.64 20.66 12.84
C LYS A 353 -13.33 22.01 12.92
N GLU A 354 -13.80 22.55 11.80
CA GLU A 354 -14.54 23.83 11.74
C GLU A 354 -15.88 23.79 12.50
N ASN A 355 -16.49 22.61 12.65
CA ASN A 355 -17.80 22.47 13.28
C ASN A 355 -17.82 22.66 14.81
N GLU A 356 -16.66 22.81 15.48
CA GLU A 356 -16.51 23.02 16.93
C GLU A 356 -17.21 21.98 17.85
N ARG A 357 -17.70 20.86 17.29
CA ARG A 357 -18.37 19.76 18.02
C ARG A 357 -17.42 18.66 18.49
N PHE A 358 -16.19 18.67 18.00
CA PHE A 358 -15.19 17.65 18.29
C PHE A 358 -13.99 18.30 18.97
N ARG A 359 -13.54 17.70 20.07
CA ARG A 359 -12.31 18.11 20.77
C ARG A 359 -11.08 17.80 19.92
N ASN A 360 -11.12 16.69 19.19
CA ASN A 360 -10.04 16.26 18.32
C ASN A 360 -10.58 15.53 17.08
N VAL A 361 -9.91 15.71 15.95
CA VAL A 361 -10.17 15.02 14.67
C VAL A 361 -8.82 14.57 14.11
N ASN A 362 -8.59 13.26 14.05
CA ASN A 362 -7.33 12.68 13.59
C ASN A 362 -7.53 11.82 12.34
N ILE A 363 -6.65 12.01 11.35
CA ILE A 363 -6.58 11.22 10.12
C ILE A 363 -5.29 10.38 10.05
N TRP A 364 -4.33 10.62 10.96
CA TRP A 364 -3.03 9.96 10.99
C TRP A 364 -3.07 8.75 11.94
N ASN A 365 -3.76 7.69 11.52
CA ASN A 365 -4.12 6.55 12.35
C ASN A 365 -3.28 5.27 12.08
N ARG A 366 -2.53 5.21 10.97
CA ARG A 366 -1.77 4.03 10.51
C ARG A 366 -0.68 3.60 11.49
N LYS A 367 -0.09 4.55 12.23
CA LYS A 367 0.89 4.25 13.29
C LYS A 367 0.25 3.68 14.58
N HIS A 368 -1.05 3.88 14.76
CA HIS A 368 -1.78 3.45 15.95
C HIS A 368 -3.03 2.64 15.57
N PRO A 369 -2.84 1.48 14.91
CA PRO A 369 -3.96 0.66 14.48
C PRO A 369 -4.71 0.07 15.68
N LEU A 370 -6.04 0.05 15.60
CA LEU A 370 -6.90 -0.57 16.60
C LEU A 370 -6.81 -2.09 16.49
N LYS A 371 -6.33 -2.76 17.55
CA LYS A 371 -6.12 -4.21 17.57
C LYS A 371 -7.44 -4.93 17.84
N ILE A 372 -7.83 -5.84 16.94
CA ILE A 372 -9.01 -6.71 17.12
C ILE A 372 -8.59 -8.01 17.79
N ARG A 373 -7.62 -8.69 17.17
CA ARG A 373 -7.02 -9.95 17.63
C ARG A 373 -5.63 -10.09 17.00
N GLU A 374 -4.88 -11.11 17.38
CA GLU A 374 -3.53 -11.33 16.82
C GLU A 374 -3.54 -11.33 15.28
N GLY A 375 -2.66 -10.51 14.69
CA GLY A 375 -2.53 -10.35 13.24
C GLY A 375 -3.68 -9.60 12.54
N MET A 376 -4.72 -9.16 13.27
CA MET A 376 -5.86 -8.43 12.71
C MET A 376 -6.05 -7.07 13.37
N SER A 377 -5.94 -6.03 12.56
CA SER A 377 -6.20 -4.67 12.98
C SER A 377 -7.17 -3.93 12.06
N TYR A 378 -7.67 -2.84 12.59
CA TYR A 378 -8.52 -1.87 11.94
C TYR A 378 -7.87 -0.48 12.05
N ILE A 379 -7.83 0.23 10.93
CA ILE A 379 -7.32 1.59 10.85
C ILE A 379 -8.50 2.42 10.31
N PRO A 380 -9.19 3.18 11.18
CA PRO A 380 -10.21 4.12 10.72
C PRO A 380 -9.60 5.22 9.88
N ASP A 381 -10.33 5.67 8.84
CA ASP A 381 -9.92 6.83 8.05
C ASP A 381 -9.88 8.10 8.90
N ILE A 382 -10.93 8.34 9.70
CA ILE A 382 -11.03 9.49 10.60
C ILE A 382 -11.48 9.02 11.99
N ILE A 383 -10.79 9.50 13.03
CA ILE A 383 -11.16 9.33 14.43
C ILE A 383 -11.50 10.70 15.01
N CYS A 384 -12.75 10.88 15.38
CA CYS A 384 -13.22 12.07 16.09
C CYS A 384 -13.39 11.76 17.57
N THR A 385 -13.01 12.70 18.43
CA THR A 385 -13.33 12.68 19.87
C THR A 385 -14.34 13.77 20.14
N THR A 386 -15.54 13.40 20.56
CA THR A 386 -16.61 14.33 20.92
C THR A 386 -16.25 15.11 22.18
N LEU A 387 -16.98 16.19 22.48
CA LEU A 387 -16.73 17.01 23.67
C LEU A 387 -16.86 16.23 24.99
N ASP A 388 -17.75 15.22 25.03
CA ASP A 388 -17.95 14.29 26.15
C ASP A 388 -16.91 13.14 26.19
N GLY A 389 -15.92 13.14 25.28
CA GLY A 389 -14.79 12.21 25.29
C GLY A 389 -15.05 10.87 24.59
N LYS A 390 -16.21 10.69 23.93
CA LYS A 390 -16.49 9.47 23.17
C LYS A 390 -15.78 9.50 21.82
N GLN A 391 -15.36 8.33 21.36
CA GLN A 391 -14.77 8.18 20.02
C GLN A 391 -15.86 7.90 18.99
N MET A 392 -15.76 8.60 17.86
CA MET A 392 -16.56 8.39 16.66
C MET A 392 -15.61 8.04 15.52
N TYR A 393 -15.81 6.87 14.94
CA TYR A 393 -15.04 6.39 13.79
C TYR A 393 -15.83 6.68 12.52
N ILE A 394 -15.16 7.25 11.52
CA ILE A 394 -15.75 7.59 10.22
C ILE A 394 -14.87 7.01 9.11
N GLU A 395 -15.52 6.41 8.14
CA GLU A 395 -14.90 5.89 6.92
C GLU A 395 -15.24 6.77 5.73
N TYR A 396 -14.22 7.18 4.97
CA TYR A 396 -14.41 7.96 3.76
C TYR A 396 -14.44 7.03 2.54
N GLU A 397 -15.62 6.61 2.11
CA GLU A 397 -15.76 5.59 1.08
C GLU A 397 -15.93 6.16 -0.34
N CYS A 398 -15.02 5.78 -1.23
CA CYS A 398 -15.06 6.19 -2.64
C CYS A 398 -15.98 5.30 -3.51
N GLY A 399 -16.54 4.22 -2.97
CA GLY A 399 -17.40 3.29 -3.72
C GLY A 399 -16.64 2.35 -4.67
N ASN A 400 -15.32 2.23 -4.52
CA ASN A 400 -14.46 1.41 -5.38
C ASN A 400 -14.21 0.00 -4.84
N HIS A 401 -14.64 -0.28 -3.61
CA HIS A 401 -14.47 -1.59 -3.00
C HIS A 401 -15.38 -2.65 -3.62
N THR A 402 -14.89 -3.88 -3.73
CA THR A 402 -15.75 -5.04 -4.00
C THR A 402 -16.67 -5.29 -2.80
N GLN A 403 -17.80 -5.99 -3.02
CA GLN A 403 -18.72 -6.32 -1.94
C GLN A 403 -18.03 -7.09 -0.80
N THR A 404 -17.15 -8.03 -1.14
CA THR A 404 -16.40 -8.82 -0.14
C THR A 404 -15.50 -7.95 0.73
N ASN A 405 -14.80 -6.99 0.11
CA ASN A 405 -13.92 -6.07 0.85
C ASN A 405 -14.74 -5.13 1.74
N PHE A 406 -15.86 -4.60 1.23
CA PHE A 406 -16.79 -3.78 2.01
C PHE A 406 -17.36 -4.53 3.23
N ASN A 407 -17.79 -5.78 3.04
CA ASN A 407 -18.26 -6.65 4.11
C ASN A 407 -17.17 -6.86 5.17
N GLY A 408 -15.94 -7.12 4.74
CA GLY A 408 -14.78 -7.27 5.62
C GLY A 408 -14.51 -6.02 6.45
N LYS A 409 -14.65 -4.83 5.84
CA LYS A 409 -14.50 -3.53 6.52
C LYS A 409 -15.58 -3.32 7.58
N CYS A 410 -16.85 -3.50 7.23
CA CYS A 410 -17.96 -3.39 8.19
C CYS A 410 -17.79 -4.36 9.37
N ASN A 411 -17.42 -5.62 9.11
CA ASN A 411 -17.18 -6.60 10.16
C ASN A 411 -16.03 -6.22 11.09
N LYS A 412 -14.99 -5.55 10.60
CA LYS A 412 -13.89 -5.04 11.45
C LYS A 412 -14.38 -3.90 12.34
N MET A 413 -15.11 -2.94 11.77
CA MET A 413 -15.66 -1.79 12.51
C MET A 413 -16.56 -2.23 13.68
N LEU A 414 -17.37 -3.27 13.49
CA LEU A 414 -18.26 -3.82 14.53
C LEU A 414 -17.53 -4.29 15.81
N ASN A 415 -16.21 -4.53 15.76
CA ASN A 415 -15.45 -4.87 16.97
C ASN A 415 -15.21 -3.67 17.89
N PHE A 416 -15.43 -2.44 17.40
CA PHE A 416 -15.13 -1.20 18.14
C PHE A 416 -16.34 -0.28 18.31
N THR A 417 -17.32 -0.37 17.41
CA THR A 417 -18.51 0.49 17.44
C THR A 417 -19.74 -0.22 16.90
N ASN A 418 -20.88 0.07 17.51
CA ASN A 418 -22.19 -0.33 17.01
C ASN A 418 -22.77 0.68 16.00
N THR A 419 -22.12 1.84 15.84
CA THR A 419 -22.49 2.85 14.84
C THR A 419 -21.42 2.91 13.76
N LEU A 420 -21.80 2.52 12.54
CA LEU A 420 -20.96 2.56 11.35
C LEU A 420 -21.24 3.85 10.57
N ASN A 421 -20.26 4.75 10.49
CA ASN A 421 -20.40 6.04 9.81
C ASN A 421 -19.61 6.05 8.50
N PHE A 422 -20.29 6.33 7.39
CA PHE A 422 -19.69 6.42 6.06
C PHE A 422 -19.93 7.81 5.47
N ILE A 423 -18.83 8.51 5.16
CA ILE A 423 -18.86 9.73 4.36
C ILE A 423 -18.35 9.39 2.96
N VAL A 424 -19.04 9.88 1.93
CA VAL A 424 -18.66 9.60 0.55
C VAL A 424 -18.41 10.90 -0.24
N PRO A 425 -17.68 10.86 -1.37
CA PRO A 425 -17.36 12.08 -2.11
C PRO A 425 -18.58 12.82 -2.66
N ASN A 426 -19.62 12.09 -3.09
CA ASN A 426 -20.78 12.62 -3.82
C ASN A 426 -21.97 11.66 -3.78
N ARG A 427 -23.13 12.11 -4.29
CA ARG A 427 -24.39 11.34 -4.34
C ARG A 427 -24.28 9.99 -5.04
N LYS A 428 -23.49 9.89 -6.12
CA LYS A 428 -23.25 8.60 -6.79
C LYS A 428 -22.54 7.61 -5.86
N GLY A 429 -21.58 8.10 -5.08
CA GLY A 429 -20.95 7.33 -4.01
C GLY A 429 -21.97 6.86 -2.96
N GLU A 430 -22.93 7.70 -2.59
CA GLU A 430 -23.95 7.34 -1.60
C GLU A 430 -24.80 6.18 -2.09
N GLU A 431 -25.25 6.21 -3.34
CA GLU A 431 -26.04 5.14 -3.95
C GLU A 431 -25.27 3.81 -4.00
N ILE A 432 -23.99 3.85 -4.35
CA ILE A 432 -23.12 2.66 -4.38
C ILE A 432 -22.96 2.10 -2.97
N ILE A 433 -22.59 2.93 -1.99
CA ILE A 433 -22.39 2.48 -0.61
C ILE A 433 -23.69 2.01 0.00
N ASN A 434 -24.81 2.68 -0.27
CA ASN A 434 -26.13 2.25 0.18
C ASN A 434 -26.50 0.86 -0.37
N SER A 435 -26.20 0.60 -1.65
CA SER A 435 -26.36 -0.74 -2.25
C SER A 435 -25.48 -1.79 -1.59
N GLN A 436 -24.22 -1.45 -1.27
CA GLN A 436 -23.30 -2.34 -0.58
C GLN A 436 -23.71 -2.63 0.86
N VAL A 437 -24.23 -1.63 1.58
CA VAL A 437 -24.79 -1.77 2.92
C VAL A 437 -25.95 -2.75 2.92
N ARG A 438 -26.92 -2.62 2.00
CA ARG A 438 -28.05 -3.55 1.89
C ARG A 438 -27.59 -4.99 1.68
N LYS A 439 -26.70 -5.20 0.70
CA LYS A 439 -26.12 -6.52 0.45
C LYS A 439 -25.36 -7.06 1.66
N TRP A 440 -24.69 -6.21 2.44
CA TRP A 440 -24.00 -6.66 3.65
C TRP A 440 -25.00 -7.09 4.73
N ILE A 441 -26.08 -6.33 4.93
CA ILE A 441 -27.18 -6.69 5.85
C ILE A 441 -27.79 -8.02 5.44
N ASP A 442 -28.13 -8.20 4.16
CA ASP A 442 -28.69 -9.44 3.62
C ASP A 442 -27.76 -10.65 3.87
N ASN A 443 -26.45 -10.46 3.67
CA ASN A 443 -25.46 -11.53 3.87
C ASN A 443 -25.24 -11.88 5.35
N LYS A 444 -25.36 -10.89 6.26
CA LYS A 444 -25.16 -11.10 7.71
C LYS A 444 -26.41 -11.59 8.42
N GLY A 445 -27.58 -11.25 7.91
CA GLY A 445 -28.87 -11.43 8.56
C GLY A 445 -29.17 -10.30 9.55
N ILE A 446 -30.39 -9.76 9.50
CA ILE A 446 -30.79 -8.64 10.36
C ILE A 446 -30.74 -8.97 11.85
N GLU A 447 -31.09 -10.20 12.24
CA GLU A 447 -31.08 -10.62 13.64
C GLU A 447 -29.71 -10.45 14.28
N ALA A 448 -28.64 -10.75 13.53
CA ALA A 448 -27.26 -10.58 13.96
C ALA A 448 -26.79 -9.11 14.04
N LEU A 449 -27.56 -8.20 13.45
CA LEU A 449 -27.25 -6.77 13.34
C LEU A 449 -28.28 -5.88 14.05
N ASN A 450 -29.19 -6.44 14.85
CA ASN A 450 -30.28 -5.70 15.48
C ASN A 450 -29.81 -4.57 16.44
N TYR A 451 -28.56 -4.59 16.90
CA TYR A 451 -27.95 -3.57 17.74
C TYR A 451 -27.14 -2.53 16.95
N VAL A 452 -27.05 -2.68 15.63
CA VAL A 452 -26.17 -1.89 14.76
C VAL A 452 -26.95 -0.73 14.12
N LYS A 453 -26.31 0.43 14.12
CA LYS A 453 -26.73 1.61 13.36
C LYS A 453 -25.74 1.87 12.23
N ILE A 454 -26.24 2.16 11.04
CA ILE A 454 -25.41 2.50 9.87
C ILE A 454 -25.85 3.85 9.35
N ARG A 455 -24.91 4.75 9.11
CA ARG A 455 -25.17 6.10 8.63
C ARG A 455 -24.31 6.40 7.40
N VAL A 456 -24.94 6.91 6.34
CA VAL A 456 -24.27 7.25 5.08
C VAL A 456 -24.65 8.67 4.67
N THR A 457 -23.65 9.49 4.34
CA THR A 457 -23.84 10.87 3.87
C THR A 457 -22.69 11.27 2.94
N SER A 458 -22.83 12.37 2.20
CA SER A 458 -21.76 12.87 1.34
C SER A 458 -21.04 14.06 1.95
N ALA A 459 -19.74 14.19 1.66
CA ALA A 459 -18.93 15.33 2.04
C ALA A 459 -19.43 16.67 1.45
N ALA A 460 -20.42 16.63 0.56
CA ALA A 460 -21.10 17.81 0.04
C ALA A 460 -21.97 18.50 1.10
N ILE A 461 -22.59 17.74 2.00
CA ILE A 461 -23.64 18.23 2.90
C ILE A 461 -23.20 18.33 4.37
N ILE A 462 -21.99 17.86 4.70
CA ILE A 462 -21.52 17.82 6.09
C ILE A 462 -21.08 19.18 6.68
N LYS A 463 -21.01 20.25 5.88
CA LYS A 463 -20.43 21.52 6.33
C LYS A 463 -21.26 22.22 7.41
N ASP A 464 -22.58 22.21 7.24
CA ASP A 464 -23.50 23.02 8.05
C ASP A 464 -24.45 22.16 8.90
N VAL A 465 -24.04 20.91 9.21
CA VAL A 465 -24.90 19.91 9.86
C VAL A 465 -24.22 19.26 11.06
N ASN A 466 -25.03 18.85 12.03
CA ASN A 466 -24.55 18.17 13.23
C ASN A 466 -24.45 16.66 13.00
N LEU A 467 -23.28 16.15 12.62
CA LEU A 467 -23.07 14.72 12.38
C LEU A 467 -23.27 13.80 13.59
N LEU A 468 -23.48 14.34 14.79
CA LEU A 468 -23.90 13.55 15.95
C LEU A 468 -25.39 13.13 15.84
N GLU A 469 -26.20 13.91 15.14
CA GLU A 469 -27.63 13.70 14.94
C GLU A 469 -27.91 12.84 13.71
N ASP A 470 -28.86 11.89 13.83
CA ASP A 470 -29.25 11.01 12.73
C ASP A 470 -29.81 11.79 11.52
N SER A 471 -30.49 12.91 11.75
CA SER A 471 -31.07 13.81 10.73
C SER A 471 -30.02 14.39 9.77
N SER A 472 -28.75 14.46 10.19
CA SER A 472 -27.66 15.00 9.38
C SER A 472 -27.08 13.98 8.39
N TRP A 473 -27.59 12.76 8.40
CA TRP A 473 -27.16 11.66 7.53
C TRP A 473 -28.26 11.33 6.53
N HIS A 474 -27.91 11.26 5.25
CA HIS A 474 -28.88 11.02 4.20
C HIS A 474 -29.54 9.63 4.31
N PHE A 475 -28.75 8.58 4.53
CA PHE A 475 -29.29 7.24 4.82
C PHE A 475 -28.95 6.82 6.23
N VAL A 476 -29.97 6.45 7.02
CA VAL A 476 -29.80 5.91 8.37
C VAL A 476 -30.50 4.56 8.49
N TYR A 477 -29.73 3.50 8.68
CA TYR A 477 -30.25 2.19 9.03
C TYR A 477 -30.26 2.06 10.55
N ASN A 478 -31.44 1.92 11.12
CA ASN A 478 -31.63 1.51 12.50
C ASN A 478 -32.22 0.11 12.52
N LEU A 479 -31.34 -0.89 12.52
CA LEU A 479 -31.69 -2.30 12.31
C LEU A 479 -32.44 -2.90 13.51
N SER A 480 -32.52 -2.19 14.64
CA SER A 480 -33.43 -2.54 15.74
C SER A 480 -34.91 -2.28 15.41
N LYS A 481 -35.18 -1.38 14.45
CA LYS A 481 -36.54 -0.91 14.13
C LYS A 481 -37.00 -1.34 12.74
N ARG A 482 -36.12 -1.26 11.75
CA ARG A 482 -36.47 -1.47 10.33
C ARG A 482 -35.27 -1.90 9.48
N GLU A 483 -35.54 -2.71 8.47
CA GLU A 483 -34.57 -3.16 7.45
C GLU A 483 -34.22 -2.07 6.43
N ILE A 484 -35.17 -1.16 6.18
CA ILE A 484 -35.06 -0.10 5.17
C ILE A 484 -34.53 1.17 5.84
N PRO A 485 -33.65 1.95 5.19
CA PRO A 485 -33.12 3.15 5.80
C PRO A 485 -34.19 4.24 5.95
N GLU A 486 -34.04 5.06 6.98
CA GLU A 486 -34.61 6.40 7.00
C GLU A 486 -33.83 7.25 5.99
N VAL A 487 -34.55 7.98 5.13
CA VAL A 487 -33.98 8.88 4.14
C VAL A 487 -34.28 10.30 4.59
N ASN A 488 -33.24 11.10 4.85
CA ASN A 488 -33.36 12.48 5.33
C ASN A 488 -33.09 13.52 4.24
#